data_AF-A0A820LY51-F1
#
_entry.id   AF-A0A820LY51-F1
#
_cell.length_a   1.000
_cell.length_b   1.000
_cell.length_c   1.000
_cell.angle_alpha   90.00
_cell.angle_beta   90.00
_cell.angle_gamma   90.00
#
_symmetry.space_group_name_H-M   'P 1'
#
loop_
_entity.id
_entity.type
_entity.pdbx_description
1 polymer ?
#
loop_
_entity_poly.entity_id
_entity_poly.type
_entity_poly.pdbx_seq_one_letter_code
_entity_poly.pdbx_strand_id
1 'polypeptide(L)'
;MPNGTISSAADGNYLETLNLSASVFERHFIDRPFDRLGQMSLVITPGAGVFEVDRELTNMTKQRVLDNGIGSDLVCLGEQPLFAVPLFKFFKADLNTADDYQIPHWMNLSYYHTSTVKSSFKRFIPRLSFNPNRIKGGML
;
A
#
# COMPACT_ATOMS: atom_id res chain seq x y z
N MET A 1 8.57 27.45 11.37
CA MET A 1 8.30 26.00 11.29
C MET A 1 7.92 25.67 9.85
N PRO A 2 8.40 24.57 9.27
CA PRO A 2 7.95 24.14 7.95
C PRO A 2 6.47 23.75 7.98
N ASN A 3 5.77 23.97 6.87
CA ASN A 3 4.34 23.61 6.73
C ASN A 3 4.21 22.12 6.36
N GLY A 4 3.37 21.38 7.08
CA GLY A 4 3.08 19.98 6.76
C GLY A 4 2.09 19.86 5.60
N THR A 5 2.37 18.94 4.67
CA THR A 5 1.47 18.59 3.55
C THR A 5 1.21 17.09 3.55
N ILE A 6 -0.02 16.70 3.24
CA ILE A 6 -0.37 15.27 3.06
C ILE A 6 0.24 14.74 1.76
N SER A 7 0.74 13.51 1.81
CA SER A 7 1.26 12.80 0.63
C SER A 7 0.17 12.03 -0.11
N SER A 8 0.50 11.53 -1.30
CA SER A 8 -0.35 10.55 -2.00
C SER A 8 -0.36 9.23 -1.24
N ALA A 9 -1.41 8.44 -1.43
CA ALA A 9 -1.49 7.08 -0.87
C ALA A 9 -0.36 6.16 -1.37
N ALA A 10 0.16 6.42 -2.57
CA ALA A 10 1.28 5.67 -3.14
C ALA A 10 2.60 5.94 -2.41
N ASP A 11 2.79 7.16 -1.91
CA ASP A 11 3.99 7.59 -1.19
C ASP A 11 3.83 7.41 0.34
N GLY A 12 2.89 6.56 0.74
CA GLY A 12 2.60 6.29 2.15
C GLY A 12 3.64 5.35 2.76
N ASN A 13 3.89 5.53 4.06
CA ASN A 13 4.79 4.68 4.87
C ASN A 13 4.16 3.31 5.19
N TYR A 14 3.78 2.57 4.15
CA TYR A 14 3.03 1.33 4.23
C TYR A 14 3.83 0.22 4.93
N LEU A 15 5.06 -0.01 4.49
CA LEU A 15 5.91 -1.09 5.04
C LEU A 15 6.41 -0.78 6.45
N GLU A 16 6.66 0.49 6.76
CA GLU A 16 7.03 0.94 8.10
C GLU A 16 5.89 0.71 9.07
N THR A 17 4.66 1.00 8.65
CA THR A 17 3.45 0.74 9.45
C THR A 17 3.27 -0.76 9.70
N LEU A 18 3.46 -1.59 8.68
CA LEU A 18 3.44 -3.05 8.84
C LEU A 18 4.55 -3.53 9.80
N ASN A 19 5.78 -3.03 9.64
CA ASN A 19 6.88 -3.42 10.54
C ASN A 19 6.69 -2.94 11.98
N LEU A 20 6.06 -1.79 12.18
CA LEU A 20 5.68 -1.33 13.50
C LEU A 20 4.68 -2.30 14.14
N SER A 21 3.67 -2.76 13.39
CA SER A 21 2.72 -3.77 13.86
C SER A 21 3.41 -5.11 14.15
N ALA A 22 4.31 -5.57 13.27
CA ALA A 22 5.07 -6.80 13.46
C ALA A 22 5.95 -6.76 14.71
N SER A 23 6.51 -5.60 15.04
CA SER A 23 7.34 -5.43 16.24
C SER A 23 6.53 -5.58 17.55
N VAL A 24 5.25 -5.22 17.54
CA VAL A 24 4.33 -5.50 18.68
C VAL A 24 4.09 -7.00 18.80
N PHE A 25 3.98 -7.69 17.67
CA PHE A 25 3.72 -9.12 17.63
C PHE A 25 4.90 -9.98 18.03
N GLU A 26 6.15 -9.56 17.88
CA GLU A 26 7.34 -10.34 18.28
C GLU A 26 7.37 -10.76 19.75
N ARG A 27 6.71 -10.01 20.65
CA ARG A 27 6.65 -10.32 22.09
C ARG A 27 5.38 -11.07 22.50
N HIS A 28 4.71 -11.72 21.58
CA HIS A 28 3.45 -12.44 21.83
C HIS A 28 3.55 -13.64 22.78
N PHE A 29 4.77 -14.03 23.15
CA PHE A 29 5.04 -15.09 24.12
C PHE A 29 4.98 -14.57 25.57
N ILE A 30 5.02 -13.26 25.77
CA ILE A 30 4.89 -12.61 27.07
C ILE A 30 3.40 -12.30 27.29
N ASP A 31 2.85 -12.74 28.42
CA ASP A 31 1.44 -12.52 28.81
C ASP A 31 0.41 -13.02 27.78
N ARG A 32 0.71 -14.16 27.12
CA ARG A 32 -0.17 -14.74 26.11
C ARG A 32 -1.49 -15.18 26.74
N PRO A 33 -2.63 -14.57 26.37
CA PRO A 33 -3.91 -15.03 26.88
C PRO A 33 -4.32 -16.30 26.10
N PHE A 34 -4.88 -17.29 26.81
CA PHE A 34 -5.23 -18.59 26.23
C PHE A 34 -6.46 -18.55 25.29
N ASP A 35 -7.16 -17.42 25.22
CA ASP A 35 -8.40 -17.21 24.48
C ASP A 35 -8.23 -16.58 23.10
N ARG A 36 -7.02 -16.09 22.75
CA ARG A 36 -6.72 -15.48 21.44
C ARG A 36 -5.68 -16.28 20.69
N LEU A 37 -6.08 -16.76 19.51
CA LEU A 37 -5.20 -17.45 18.57
C LEU A 37 -5.08 -16.62 17.29
N GLY A 38 -3.85 -16.54 16.76
CA GLY A 38 -3.54 -15.83 15.53
C GLY A 38 -3.12 -14.37 15.73
N GLN A 39 -2.34 -13.87 14.77
CA GLN A 39 -1.93 -12.48 14.68
C GLN A 39 -2.27 -11.97 13.28
N MET A 40 -2.87 -10.79 13.20
CA MET A 40 -3.24 -10.19 11.94
C MET A 40 -2.98 -8.69 11.99
N SER A 41 -2.40 -8.16 10.92
CA SER A 41 -2.24 -6.74 10.65
C SER A 41 -3.11 -6.37 9.46
N LEU A 42 -4.05 -5.44 9.68
CA LEU A 42 -4.94 -4.89 8.66
C LEU A 42 -4.56 -3.43 8.41
N VAL A 43 -4.27 -3.11 7.15
CA VAL A 43 -4.01 -1.75 6.71
C VAL A 43 -5.13 -1.29 5.79
N ILE A 44 -5.68 -0.11 6.06
CA ILE A 44 -6.70 0.53 5.22
C ILE A 44 -6.05 1.71 4.50
N THR A 45 -6.16 1.75 3.17
CA THR A 45 -5.59 2.82 2.34
C THR A 45 -6.66 3.50 1.49
N PRO A 46 -6.64 4.83 1.32
CA PRO A 46 -7.46 5.51 0.34
C PRO A 46 -7.02 5.24 -1.12
N GLY A 47 -5.87 4.59 -1.32
CA GLY A 47 -5.31 4.26 -2.62
C GLY A 47 -5.93 3.02 -3.28
N ALA A 48 -5.36 2.66 -4.44
CA ALA A 48 -5.74 1.50 -5.24
C ALA A 48 -4.80 0.29 -5.03
N GLY A 49 -4.04 0.27 -3.93
CA GLY A 49 -3.11 -0.82 -3.62
C GLY A 49 -1.77 -0.77 -4.36
N VAL A 50 -1.34 0.43 -4.76
CA VAL A 50 0.00 0.69 -5.34
C VAL A 50 0.80 1.50 -4.34
N PHE A 51 2.04 1.10 -4.08
CA PHE A 51 2.93 1.77 -3.14
C PHE A 51 4.34 1.89 -3.72
N GLU A 52 4.98 3.02 -3.48
CA GLU A 52 6.41 3.21 -3.71
C GLU A 52 7.17 2.83 -2.43
N VAL A 53 8.09 1.88 -2.54
CA VAL A 53 8.71 1.25 -1.37
C VAL A 53 10.18 0.96 -1.58
N ASP A 54 10.89 0.81 -0.46
CA ASP A 54 12.27 0.33 -0.46
C ASP A 54 12.33 -1.20 -0.61
N ARG A 55 13.30 -1.68 -1.41
CA ARG A 55 13.47 -3.10 -1.72
C ARG A 55 13.97 -3.90 -0.52
N GLU A 56 14.91 -3.37 0.24
CA GLU A 56 15.45 -4.03 1.42
C GLU A 56 14.37 -4.13 2.50
N LEU A 57 13.63 -3.04 2.72
CA LEU A 57 12.53 -3.03 3.66
C LEU A 57 11.42 -4.02 3.28
N THR A 58 11.13 -4.16 1.98
CA THR A 58 10.16 -5.15 1.49
C THR A 58 10.59 -6.57 1.83
N ASN A 59 11.87 -6.90 1.64
CA ASN A 59 12.40 -8.23 1.93
C ASN A 59 12.37 -8.53 3.43
N MET A 60 12.76 -7.57 4.27
CA MET A 60 12.69 -7.70 5.73
C MET A 60 11.25 -7.88 6.22
N THR A 61 10.31 -7.07 5.71
CA THR A 61 8.88 -7.18 6.04
C THR A 61 8.35 -8.57 5.67
N LYS A 62 8.65 -9.04 4.46
CA LYS A 62 8.22 -10.37 3.99
C LYS A 62 8.69 -11.47 4.93
N GLN A 63 9.97 -11.47 5.30
CA GLN A 63 10.52 -12.48 6.22
C GLN A 63 9.80 -12.43 7.58
N ARG A 64 9.69 -11.25 8.20
CA ARG A 64 9.03 -11.11 9.51
C ARG A 64 7.56 -11.53 9.50
N VAL A 65 6.83 -11.23 8.43
CA VAL A 65 5.41 -11.62 8.28
C VAL A 65 5.27 -13.13 8.15
N LEU A 66 6.11 -13.76 7.31
CA LEU A 66 6.06 -15.20 7.09
C LEU A 66 6.55 -16.01 8.30
N ASP A 67 7.67 -15.61 8.89
CA ASP A 67 8.31 -16.37 9.97
C ASP A 67 7.49 -16.31 11.27
N ASN A 68 6.88 -15.16 11.57
CA ASN A 68 6.01 -15.01 12.74
C ASN A 68 4.56 -15.45 12.47
N GLY A 69 4.21 -15.82 11.23
CA GLY A 69 2.85 -16.21 10.85
C GLY A 69 1.83 -15.10 11.05
N ILE A 70 2.22 -13.84 10.81
CA ILE A 70 1.31 -12.68 10.92
C ILE A 70 0.49 -12.62 9.63
N GLY A 71 -0.84 -12.67 9.73
CA GLY A 71 -1.71 -12.40 8.59
C GLY A 71 -1.59 -10.93 8.17
N SER A 72 -1.31 -10.65 6.91
CA SER A 72 -1.28 -9.28 6.37
C SER A 72 -2.46 -9.06 5.44
N ASP A 73 -3.33 -8.12 5.77
CA ASP A 73 -4.49 -7.76 4.94
C ASP A 73 -4.47 -6.27 4.58
N LEU A 74 -4.77 -5.97 3.33
CA LEU A 74 -4.85 -4.63 2.78
C LEU A 74 -6.26 -4.38 2.25
N VAL A 75 -6.90 -3.32 2.74
CA VAL A 75 -8.19 -2.86 2.25
C VAL A 75 -8.04 -1.52 1.54
N CYS A 76 -8.36 -1.51 0.25
CA CYS A 76 -8.33 -0.34 -0.60
C CYS A 76 -9.71 0.32 -0.68
N LEU A 77 -9.76 1.64 -0.40
CA LEU A 77 -10.96 2.46 -0.63
C LEU A 77 -11.00 3.06 -2.04
N GLY A 78 -9.85 3.07 -2.74
CA GLY A 78 -9.76 3.45 -4.13
C GLY A 78 -10.45 2.44 -5.06
N GLU A 79 -10.65 2.83 -6.31
CA GLU A 79 -11.18 1.92 -7.32
C GLU A 79 -10.13 0.86 -7.70
N GLN A 80 -10.57 -0.38 -7.91
CA GLN A 80 -9.70 -1.46 -8.36
C GLN A 80 -9.15 -1.13 -9.76
N PRO A 81 -7.82 -1.16 -9.96
CA PRO A 81 -7.23 -0.90 -11.26
C PRO A 81 -7.37 -2.11 -12.20
N LEU A 82 -7.08 -1.90 -13.48
CA LEU A 82 -7.15 -2.94 -14.52
C LEU A 82 -5.87 -3.80 -14.63
N PHE A 83 -4.92 -3.61 -13.73
CA PHE A 83 -3.67 -4.38 -13.65
C PHE A 83 -3.56 -5.07 -12.28
N ALA A 84 -2.58 -5.98 -12.16
CA ALA A 84 -2.42 -6.80 -10.97
C ALA A 84 -1.92 -5.99 -9.76
N VAL A 85 -2.58 -6.19 -8.63
CA VAL A 85 -2.38 -5.52 -7.35
C VAL A 85 -2.52 -6.56 -6.23
N PRO A 86 -1.90 -6.36 -5.05
CA PRO A 86 -1.12 -5.20 -4.62
C PRO A 86 0.18 -5.05 -5.42
N LEU A 87 0.62 -3.81 -5.67
CA LEU A 87 1.79 -3.53 -6.49
C LEU A 87 2.78 -2.66 -5.74
N PHE A 88 4.00 -3.16 -5.61
CA PHE A 88 5.15 -2.41 -5.10
C PHE A 88 5.99 -1.92 -6.26
N LYS A 89 6.25 -0.62 -6.29
CA LYS A 89 7.22 0.02 -7.18
C LYS A 89 8.44 0.36 -6.34
N PHE A 90 9.61 -0.13 -6.74
CA PHE A 90 10.82 0.17 -5.99
C PHE A 90 11.37 1.54 -6.34
N PHE A 91 11.91 2.22 -5.33
CA PHE A 91 12.66 3.45 -5.56
C PHE A 91 13.83 3.19 -6.52
N LYS A 92 14.01 4.08 -7.50
CA LYS A 92 15.11 3.97 -8.46
C LYS A 92 16.41 4.38 -7.78
N ALA A 93 17.46 3.57 -7.98
CA ALA A 93 18.82 3.99 -7.68
C ALA A 93 19.32 5.04 -8.69
N ASP A 94 19.02 4.83 -9.98
CA ASP A 94 19.39 5.72 -11.08
C ASP A 94 18.20 6.07 -11.99
N LEU A 95 18.18 7.29 -12.53
CA LEU A 95 17.13 7.75 -13.44
C LEU A 95 17.09 7.01 -14.78
N ASN A 96 18.21 6.38 -15.18
CA ASN A 96 18.34 5.65 -16.44
C ASN A 96 17.89 4.19 -16.35
N THR A 97 17.62 3.69 -15.14
CA THR A 97 17.12 2.32 -14.95
C THR A 97 15.62 2.23 -15.15
N ALA A 98 15.19 1.11 -15.76
CA ALA A 98 13.78 0.78 -15.91
C ALA A 98 13.09 0.66 -14.54
N ASP A 99 11.81 1.00 -14.49
CA ASP A 99 11.02 0.81 -13.27
C ASP A 99 10.90 -0.67 -12.90
N ASP A 100 11.07 -0.94 -11.62
CA ASP A 100 11.08 -2.28 -11.06
C ASP A 100 9.85 -2.46 -10.15
N TYR A 101 9.13 -3.56 -10.37
CA TYR A 101 7.83 -3.82 -9.77
C TYR A 101 7.75 -5.21 -9.18
N GLN A 102 7.02 -5.35 -8.08
CA GLN A 102 6.75 -6.63 -7.45
C GLN A 102 5.31 -6.71 -6.93
N ILE A 103 4.70 -7.88 -7.13
CA ILE A 103 3.40 -8.23 -6.55
C ILE A 103 3.67 -9.14 -5.34
N PRO A 104 3.42 -8.69 -4.10
CA PRO A 104 3.61 -9.52 -2.93
C PRO A 104 2.52 -10.60 -2.86
N HIS A 105 2.93 -11.86 -2.77
CA HIS A 105 2.04 -13.02 -2.63
C HIS A 105 1.73 -13.38 -1.16
N TRP A 106 2.38 -12.70 -0.21
CA TRP A 106 2.31 -12.99 1.23
C TRP A 106 1.22 -12.19 1.96
N MET A 107 0.41 -11.43 1.22
CA MET A 107 -0.64 -10.58 1.78
C MET A 107 -1.94 -10.70 1.00
N ASN A 108 -3.04 -10.47 1.70
CA ASN A 108 -4.37 -10.38 1.10
C ASN A 108 -4.66 -8.94 0.68
N LEU A 109 -5.48 -8.79 -0.36
CA LEU A 109 -5.96 -7.51 -0.84
C LEU A 109 -7.46 -7.60 -1.08
N SER A 110 -8.19 -6.65 -0.49
CA SER A 110 -9.62 -6.48 -0.66
C SER A 110 -9.97 -5.05 -1.05
N TYR A 111 -11.10 -4.86 -1.73
CA TYR A 111 -11.61 -3.54 -2.09
C TYR A 111 -12.90 -3.24 -1.35
N TYR A 112 -12.98 -2.05 -0.78
CA TYR A 112 -14.21 -1.58 -0.19
C TYR A 112 -15.21 -1.19 -1.28
N HIS A 113 -16.43 -1.71 -1.16
CA HIS A 113 -17.53 -1.39 -2.05
C HIS A 113 -18.73 -0.92 -1.24
N THR A 114 -19.19 0.30 -1.50
CA THR A 114 -20.47 0.76 -0.95
C THR A 114 -21.64 0.10 -1.69
N SER A 115 -22.62 -0.38 -0.93
CA SER A 115 -23.86 -0.99 -1.43
C SER A 115 -24.81 0.01 -2.08
N THR A 116 -24.57 1.32 -1.93
CA THR A 116 -25.43 2.39 -2.47
C THR A 116 -25.17 2.68 -3.96
N VAL A 117 -24.05 2.21 -4.53
CA VAL A 117 -23.73 2.40 -5.95
C VAL A 117 -24.36 1.26 -6.75
N LYS A 118 -25.63 1.47 -7.15
CA LYS A 118 -26.37 0.54 -8.02
C LYS A 118 -25.66 0.39 -9.37
N SER A 119 -25.60 -0.86 -9.81
CA SER A 119 -25.03 -1.38 -11.06
C SER A 119 -25.38 -0.55 -12.31
N SER A 120 -24.53 0.41 -12.64
CA SER A 120 -24.40 0.96 -13.99
C SER A 120 -22.92 1.20 -14.22
N PHE A 121 -22.25 0.21 -14.80
CA PHE A 121 -20.87 0.23 -15.29
C PHE A 121 -19.93 1.15 -14.51
N LYS A 122 -19.28 0.61 -13.45
CA LYS A 122 -18.11 1.25 -12.82
C LYS A 122 -16.98 1.29 -13.86
N ARG A 123 -16.98 2.31 -14.70
CA ARG A 123 -15.88 2.62 -15.61
C ARG A 123 -14.78 3.21 -14.73
N PHE A 124 -13.59 2.62 -14.77
CA PHE A 124 -12.41 3.21 -14.16
C PHE A 124 -12.25 4.64 -14.70
N ILE A 125 -12.34 5.63 -13.81
CA ILE A 125 -12.14 7.04 -14.16
C ILE A 125 -10.88 7.53 -13.42
N PRO A 126 -9.78 7.82 -14.13
CA PRO A 126 -8.61 8.42 -13.50
C PRO A 126 -8.99 9.80 -12.96
N ARG A 127 -8.75 10.03 -11.66
CA ARG A 127 -9.14 11.27 -10.95
C ARG A 127 -8.17 12.44 -11.19
N LEU A 128 -7.11 12.23 -11.96
CA LEU A 128 -6.22 13.29 -12.41
C LEU A 128 -6.81 13.94 -13.67
N SER A 129 -7.42 15.13 -13.51
CA SER A 129 -7.72 15.99 -14.66
C SER A 129 -6.45 16.74 -15.06
N PHE A 130 -5.94 16.45 -16.25
CA PHE A 130 -4.85 17.21 -16.84
C PHE A 130 -5.32 18.64 -17.14
N ASN A 131 -4.67 19.66 -16.55
CA ASN A 131 -4.92 21.04 -16.92
C ASN A 131 -3.96 21.44 -18.05
N PRO A 132 -4.42 21.51 -19.32
CA PRO A 132 -3.56 21.81 -20.46
C PRO A 132 -2.95 23.22 -20.41
N ASN A 133 -3.49 24.13 -19.59
CA ASN A 133 -2.99 25.50 -19.49
C ASN A 133 -1.76 25.64 -18.57
N ARG A 134 -1.43 24.62 -17.78
CA ARG A 134 -0.27 24.65 -16.86
C ARG A 134 1.07 24.32 -17.54
N ILE A 135 1.05 23.86 -18.79
CA ILE A 135 2.25 23.41 -19.53
C ILE A 135 2.79 24.51 -20.45
N LYS A 136 1.96 25.50 -20.80
CA LYS A 136 2.39 26.64 -21.63
C LYS A 136 3.21 27.69 -20.86
N GLY A 137 3.39 27.54 -19.55
CA GLY A 137 4.15 28.49 -18.71
C GLY A 137 5.65 28.17 -18.54
N GLY A 138 6.17 27.13 -19.18
CA GLY A 138 7.56 26.67 -19.01
C GLY A 138 8.44 26.74 -20.26
N MET A 139 8.00 27.43 -21.32
CA MET A 139 8.80 27.65 -22.52
C MET A 139 8.84 29.16 -22.83
N LEU A 140 9.63 29.88 -22.03
CA LEU A 140 10.33 31.12 -22.38
C LEU A 140 11.68 31.10 -21.67
#